data_AF-A0A7C7K1N4-F1
#
_entry.id   AF-A0A7C7K1N4-F1
#
_cell.length_a   1.000
_cell.length_b   1.000
_cell.length_c   1.000
_cell.angle_alpha   90.00
_cell.angle_beta   90.00
_cell.angle_gamma   90.00
#
_symmetry.space_group_name_H-M   'P 1'
#
loop_
_entity.id
_entity.type
_entity.pdbx_description
1 polymer ?
#
loop_
_entity_poly.entity_id
_entity_poly.type
_entity_poly.pdbx_seq_one_letter_code
_entity_poly.pdbx_strand_id
1 'polypeptide(L)' 'MAEEFEEITHCQMCDAEFRVGRQGNEGNYIPRYHLSVCQRCYDCNRAGWSPLYEQMLIKHCDEHRITLPDRNQSGLIPVE' A
#
# COMPACT_ATOMS: atom_id res chain seq x y z
N MET A 1 -6.98 3.33 -31.94
CA MET A 1 -5.62 3.34 -31.36
C MET A 1 -5.83 3.22 -29.87
N ALA A 2 -5.47 2.10 -29.26
CA ALA A 2 -5.63 1.94 -27.82
C ALA A 2 -4.50 2.75 -27.18
N GLU A 3 -4.83 3.88 -26.58
CA GLU A 3 -3.90 4.64 -25.76
C GLU A 3 -3.39 3.71 -24.65
N GLU A 4 -2.09 3.44 -24.66
CA GLU A 4 -1.43 2.65 -23.63
C GLU A 4 -1.27 3.56 -22.42
N PHE A 5 -2.19 3.45 -21.47
CA PHE A 5 -2.11 4.22 -20.22
C PHE A 5 -1.13 3.51 -19.28
N GLU A 6 0.04 4.12 -19.11
CA GLU A 6 0.94 3.92 -17.98
C GLU A 6 0.74 5.09 -17.02
N GLU A 7 0.31 4.81 -15.80
CA GLU A 7 0.14 5.83 -14.76
C GLU A 7 1.33 5.74 -13.80
N ILE A 8 2.08 6.83 -13.67
CA ILE A 8 3.10 6.95 -12.62
C ILE A 8 2.35 7.31 -11.34
N THR A 9 2.50 6.46 -10.31
CA THR A 9 1.89 6.62 -9.00
C THR A 9 2.97 6.65 -7.93
N HIS A 10 2.66 7.29 -6.79
CA HIS A 10 3.57 7.39 -5.64
C HIS A 10 3.20 6.40 -4.54
N CYS A 11 4.20 5.82 -3.90
CA CYS A 11 4.03 4.96 -2.74
C CYS A 11 3.67 5.80 -1.53
N GLN A 12 2.50 5.58 -0.94
CA GLN A 12 2.04 6.37 0.22
C GLN A 12 2.82 6.10 1.51
N MET A 13 3.80 5.19 1.49
CA MET A 13 4.62 4.81 2.64
C MET A 13 6.06 5.32 2.55
N CYS A 14 6.68 5.20 1.38
CA CYS A 14 8.07 5.60 1.18
C CYS A 14 8.25 6.73 0.16
N ASP A 15 7.15 7.26 -0.36
CA ASP A 15 7.08 8.33 -1.37
C ASP A 15 7.72 7.98 -2.72
N ALA A 16 8.18 6.73 -2.91
CA ALA A 16 8.81 6.30 -4.15
C ALA A 16 7.81 6.24 -5.31
N GLU A 17 8.23 6.72 -6.47
CA GLU A 17 7.49 6.60 -7.72
C GLU A 17 7.56 5.17 -8.28
N PHE A 18 6.43 4.66 -8.75
CA PHE A 18 6.33 3.36 -9.41
C PHE A 18 5.26 3.41 -10.51
N ARG A 19 5.42 2.59 -11.55
CA ARG A 19 4.47 2.53 -12.66
C ARG A 19 3.39 1.49 -12.38
N VAL A 20 2.17 1.85 -12.74
CA VAL A 20 1.03 0.92 -12.81
C VAL A 20 0.43 1.02 -14.20
N GLY A 21 0.19 -0.12 -14.83
CA GLY A 21 -0.27 -0.14 -16.21
C GLY A 21 -0.30 -1.53 -16.84
N ARG A 22 -0.75 -1.58 -18.10
CA ARG A 22 -0.91 -2.82 -18.86
C ARG A 22 0.40 -3.58 -19.11
N GLN A 23 1.51 -2.86 -19.20
CA GLN A 23 2.83 -3.46 -19.44
C GLN A 23 3.49 -3.99 -18.15
N GLY A 24 2.95 -3.67 -16.98
CA GLY A 24 3.43 -4.16 -15.69
C GLY A 24 2.98 -3.28 -14.52
N ASN A 25 2.78 -3.90 -13.36
CA ASN A 25 2.53 -3.21 -12.11
C ASN A 25 3.78 -3.31 -11.23
N GLU A 26 4.46 -2.20 -11.01
CA GLU A 26 5.62 -2.08 -10.11
C GLU A 26 5.20 -1.79 -8.66
N GLY A 27 3.90 -1.89 -8.38
CA GLY A 27 3.32 -1.74 -7.06
C GLY A 27 2.01 -2.47 -6.92
N ASN A 28 1.49 -2.43 -5.69
CA ASN A 28 0.26 -3.10 -5.31
C ASN A 28 -0.70 -2.08 -4.73
N TYR A 29 -1.96 -2.20 -5.14
CA TYR A 29 -3.05 -1.51 -4.48
C TYR A 29 -3.61 -2.42 -3.37
N ILE A 30 -3.77 -1.88 -2.18
CA ILE A 30 -4.31 -2.58 -1.01
C ILE A 30 -5.74 -2.06 -0.77
N PRO A 31 -6.78 -2.80 -1.21
CA PRO A 31 -8.16 -2.30 -1.19
C PRO A 31 -8.65 -2.01 0.22
N ARG A 32 -8.23 -2.81 1.22
CA ARG A 32 -8.64 -2.64 2.61
C ARG A 32 -8.34 -1.23 3.15
N TYR A 33 -7.19 -0.67 2.75
CA TYR A 33 -6.74 0.65 3.21
C TYR A 33 -6.89 1.73 2.14
N HIS A 34 -7.39 1.38 0.95
CA HIS A 34 -7.36 2.25 -0.22
C HIS A 34 -5.98 2.87 -0.46
N LEU A 35 -4.93 2.06 -0.37
CA LEU A 35 -3.54 2.51 -0.45
C LEU A 35 -2.81 1.94 -1.66
N SER A 36 -2.04 2.80 -2.31
CA SER A 36 -1.10 2.40 -3.37
C SER A 36 0.33 2.37 -2.81
N VAL A 37 0.99 1.22 -2.95
CA VAL A 37 2.35 1.02 -2.42
C VAL A 37 3.25 0.38 -3.47
N CYS A 38 4.53 0.74 -3.49
CA CYS A 38 5.47 0.10 -4.39
C CYS A 38 5.67 -1.38 -4.01
N GLN A 39 6.12 -2.19 -4.97
CA GLN A 39 6.31 -3.63 -4.78
C GLN A 39 7.23 -3.92 -3.58
N ARG A 40 8.29 -3.14 -3.40
CA ARG A 40 9.20 -3.26 -2.26
C ARG A 40 8.50 -3.09 -0.91
N CYS A 41 7.66 -2.07 -0.77
CA CYS A 41 6.91 -1.85 0.47
C CYS A 41 5.90 -2.96 0.71
N TYR A 42 5.26 -3.47 -0.35
CA TYR A 42 4.34 -4.58 -0.27
C TYR A 42 5.03 -5.86 0.22
N ASP A 43 6.16 -6.25 -0.40
CA ASP A 43 6.92 -7.44 -0.02
C ASP A 43 7.51 -7.34 1.38
N CYS A 44 8.08 -6.19 1.76
CA CYS A 44 8.66 -5.99 3.08
C CYS A 44 7.63 -6.05 4.21
N ASN A 45 6.36 -5.71 3.94
CA ASN A 45 5.29 -5.72 4.93
C ASN A 45 4.32 -6.90 4.72
N ARG A 46 4.67 -7.92 3.93
CA ARG A 46 3.77 -9.06 3.65
C ARG A 46 3.32 -9.80 4.92
N ALA A 47 4.15 -9.81 5.98
CA ALA A 47 3.80 -10.38 7.28
C ALA A 47 2.98 -9.45 8.18
N GLY A 48 2.71 -8.23 7.74
CA GLY A 48 2.11 -7.13 8.49
C GLY A 48 2.95 -5.86 8.42
N TRP A 49 2.29 -4.73 8.62
CA TRP A 49 2.90 -3.41 8.64
C TRP A 49 3.88 -3.27 9.80
N SER A 50 5.13 -2.95 9.48
CA SER A 50 6.13 -2.67 10.51
C SER A 50 5.74 -1.43 11.33
N PRO A 51 6.16 -1.32 12.60
CA PRO A 51 5.77 -0.20 13.48
C PRO A 51 6.08 1.19 12.91
N LEU A 52 7.12 1.30 12.06
CA LEU A 52 7.48 2.55 11.39
C LEU A 52 6.38 3.03 10.42
N TYR A 53 5.85 2.12 9.62
CA TYR A 53 4.78 2.42 8.65
C TYR A 53 3.39 2.30 9.27
N GLU A 54 3.26 1.59 10.39
CA GLU A 54 2.01 1.44 11.14
C GLU A 54 1.42 2.81 11.52
N GLN A 55 2.24 3.74 12.01
CA GLN A 55 1.76 5.08 12.38
C GLN A 55 1.23 5.85 11.17
N MET A 56 1.89 5.74 10.02
CA MET A 56 1.43 6.38 8.78
C MET A 56 0.11 5.76 8.30
N LEU A 57 0.01 4.42 8.36
CA LEU A 57 -1.21 3.70 8.02
C LEU A 57 -2.38 4.08 8.92
N ILE A 58 -2.17 4.13 10.25
CA ILE A 58 -3.20 4.51 11.21
C ILE A 58 -3.70 5.92 10.92
N LYS A 59 -2.79 6.87 10.69
CA LYS A 59 -3.16 8.25 10.36
C LYS A 59 -3.96 8.32 9.06
N HIS A 60 -3.51 7.64 8.00
CA HIS A 60 -4.24 7.56 6.74
C HIS A 60 -5.64 6.97 6.93
N CYS A 61 -5.74 5.87 7.70
CA CYS A 61 -7.03 5.24 7.97
C CYS A 61 -7.95 6.15 8.78
N ASP A 62 -7.45 6.92 9.75
CA ASP A 62 -8.23 7.90 10.50
C ASP A 62 -8.75 9.03 9.58
N GLU A 63 -7.87 9.60 8.75
CA GLU A 63 -8.21 10.66 7.79
C GLU A 63 -9.26 10.21 6.76
N HIS A 64 -9.16 8.96 6.29
CA HIS A 64 -10.08 8.36 5.32
C HIS A 64 -11.26 7.60 5.96
N ARG A 65 -11.36 7.60 7.30
CA ARG A 65 -12.39 6.87 8.08
C ARG A 65 -12.46 5.38 7.76
N ILE A 66 -11.31 4.76 7.52
CA ILE A 66 -11.15 3.34 7.27
C ILE A 66 -10.99 2.61 8.60
N THR A 67 -11.76 1.54 8.79
CA THR A 67 -11.62 0.69 9.97
C THR A 67 -10.37 -0.16 9.86
N LEU A 68 -9.48 -0.04 10.85
CA LEU A 68 -8.31 -0.90 10.97
C LEU A 68 -8.74 -2.32 11.39
N PRO A 69 -8.17 -3.37 10.77
CA PRO A 69 -8.41 -4.74 11.20
C PRO A 69 -7.71 -5.04 12.53
N ASP A 70 -8.10 -6.14 13.15
CA ASP A 70 -7.38 -6.71 14.27
C ASP A 70 -5.92 -7.06 13.90
N ARG A 71 -5.03 -6.92 14.88
CA ARG A 71 -3.63 -7.30 14.75
C ARG A 71 -3.53 -8.82 14.54
N ASN A 72 -2.61 -9.24 13.68
CA ASN A 72 -2.35 -10.66 13.44
C ASN A 72 -1.64 -11.33 14.62
N GLN A 73 -1.33 -12.63 14.50
CA GLN A 73 -0.64 -13.40 15.55
C GLN A 73 0.75 -12.85 15.93
N SER A 74 1.36 -12.07 15.04
CA SER A 74 2.64 -11.39 15.29
C SER A 74 2.46 -10.00 15.92
N GLY A 75 1.23 -9.58 16.22
CA GLY A 75 0.93 -8.27 16.78
C GLY A 75 1.00 -7.12 15.78
N LEU A 76 1.04 -7.41 14.48
CA LEU A 76 1.16 -6.41 13.41
C LEU A 76 -0.19 -6.20 12.71
N ILE A 77 -0.39 -5.02 12.12
CA ILE A 77 -1.57 -4.76 11.27
C ILE A 77 -1.37 -5.51 9.94
N PRO A 78 -2.26 -6.44 9.55
CA PRO A 78 -2.10 -7.20 8.31
C PRO A 78 -2.19 -6.33 7.06
N VAL A 79 -1.48 -6.69 5.99
CA VAL A 79 -1.59 -6.01 4.68
C VAL A 79 -2.82 -6.44 3.90
N GLU A 80 -3.25 -7.70 4.07
CA GLU A 80 -4.44 -8.29 3.42
C GLU A 80 -5.68 -8.26 4.29
#